data_AF-A0A7D5UZD7-F1
#
_entry.id   AF-A0A7D5UZD7-F1
#
_cell.length_a   1.000
_cell.length_b   1.000
_cell.length_c   1.000
_cell.angle_alpha   90.00
_cell.angle_beta   90.00
_cell.angle_gamma   90.00
#
_symmetry.space_group_name_H-M   'P 1'
#
loop_
_entity.id
_entity.type
_entity.pdbx_description
1 polymer ?
#
loop_
_entity_poly.entity_id
_entity_poly.type
_entity_poly.pdbx_seq_one_letter_code
_entity_poly.pdbx_strand_id
1 'polypeptide(L)'
;MPYHAEWEEYIKHFRENRRLLVARNIDFNATRAEFEDHVRARLTKPGSVIFLWPPAPAQYNNFNNHIGWMMLGFNHRPDARMAQDDLAN
;
A
#
# COMPACT_ATOMS: atom_id res chain seq x y z
N MET A 1 5.79 -4.81 16.36
CA MET A 1 5.06 -5.79 15.51
C MET A 1 5.94 -7.02 15.36
N PRO A 2 5.38 -8.24 15.31
CA PRO A 2 6.17 -9.44 15.02
C PRO A 2 6.88 -9.27 13.68
N TYR A 3 8.12 -9.74 13.59
CA TYR A 3 8.86 -9.75 12.33
C TYR A 3 8.28 -10.86 11.44
N HIS A 4 7.78 -10.50 10.26
CA HIS A 4 7.26 -11.43 9.26
C HIS A 4 8.26 -11.54 8.12
N ALA A 5 9.16 -12.54 8.19
CA ALA A 5 10.27 -12.69 7.24
C ALA A 5 9.80 -12.78 5.78
N GLU A 6 8.78 -13.58 5.51
CA GLU A 6 8.20 -13.75 4.17
C GLU A 6 7.63 -12.45 3.58
N TRP A 7 7.00 -11.63 4.43
CA TRP A 7 6.47 -10.33 4.04
C TRP A 7 7.60 -9.35 3.70
N GLU A 8 8.63 -9.28 4.55
CA GLU A 8 9.78 -8.42 4.32
C GLU A 8 10.54 -8.81 3.04
N GLU A 9 10.70 -10.11 2.76
CA GLU A 9 11.29 -10.60 1.51
C GLU A 9 10.45 -10.20 0.30
N TYR A 10 9.12 -10.33 0.39
CA TYR A 10 8.21 -9.94 -0.69
C TYR A 10 8.31 -8.45 -1.03
N ILE A 11 8.32 -7.56 -0.03
CA ILE A 11 8.37 -6.11 -0.26
C ILE A 11 9.77 -5.59 -0.59
N LYS A 12 10.83 -6.35 -0.26
CA LYS A 12 12.25 -5.96 -0.43
C LYS A 12 12.54 -5.53 -1.86
N HIS A 13 12.07 -6.28 -2.86
CA HIS A 13 12.29 -5.98 -4.27
C HIS A 13 11.65 -4.66 -4.73
N PHE A 14 10.57 -4.22 -4.11
CA PHE A 14 9.97 -2.92 -4.38
C PHE A 14 10.80 -1.82 -3.71
N ARG A 15 11.16 -2.01 -2.43
CA ARG A 15 11.91 -1.04 -1.61
C ARG A 15 13.28 -0.71 -2.22
N GLU A 16 14.06 -1.73 -2.54
CA GLU A 16 15.43 -1.56 -3.08
C GLU A 16 15.44 -0.84 -4.43
N ASN A 17 14.39 -1.04 -5.23
CA ASN A 17 14.25 -0.42 -6.55
C ASN A 17 13.53 0.93 -6.51
N ARG A 18 13.22 1.47 -5.32
CA ARG A 18 12.47 2.72 -5.12
C ARG A 18 11.10 2.69 -5.82
N ARG A 19 10.41 1.56 -5.73
CA ARG A 19 9.08 1.30 -6.29
C ARG A 19 8.03 1.07 -5.20
N LEU A 20 8.27 1.60 -4.00
CA LEU A 20 7.45 1.38 -2.82
C LEU A 20 7.14 2.71 -2.15
N LEU A 21 5.86 3.01 -1.99
CA LEU A 21 5.37 4.13 -1.18
C LEU A 21 4.65 3.58 0.05
N VAL A 22 4.59 4.37 1.13
CA VAL A 22 3.89 3.99 2.36
C VAL A 22 2.75 4.98 2.58
N ALA A 23 1.52 4.47 2.65
CA ALA A 23 0.36 5.23 3.07
C ALA A 23 0.10 4.96 4.55
N ARG A 24 -0.01 6.00 5.37
CA ARG A 24 -0.23 5.93 6.83
C ARG A 24 -1.43 6.78 7.21
N ASN A 25 -1.87 6.64 8.46
CA ASN A 25 -3.01 7.37 9.02
C ASN A 25 -4.32 7.08 8.27
N ILE A 26 -4.51 5.84 7.85
CA ILE A 26 -5.76 5.39 7.26
C ILE A 26 -6.81 5.27 8.36
N ASP A 27 -7.98 5.88 8.16
CA ASP A 27 -9.10 5.80 9.11
C ASP A 27 -9.50 4.33 9.32
N PHE A 28 -9.55 3.88 10.57
CA PHE A 28 -9.93 2.50 10.91
C PHE A 28 -11.39 2.15 10.58
N ASN A 29 -12.23 3.16 10.33
CA ASN A 29 -13.59 2.95 9.84
C ASN A 29 -13.64 2.70 8.33
N ALA A 30 -12.59 3.06 7.58
CA ALA A 30 -12.53 2.81 6.15
C ALA A 30 -12.19 1.34 5.90
N THR A 31 -12.87 0.72 4.96
CA THR A 31 -12.51 -0.62 4.50
C THR A 31 -11.28 -0.54 3.59
N ARG A 32 -10.58 -1.68 3.44
CA ARG A 32 -9.48 -1.79 2.49
C ARG A 32 -9.91 -1.44 1.07
N ALA A 33 -11.08 -1.93 0.64
CA ALA A 33 -11.61 -1.69 -0.70
C ALA A 33 -11.89 -0.20 -0.96
N GLU A 34 -12.56 0.48 -0.03
CA GLU A 34 -12.82 1.93 -0.14
C GLU A 34 -11.52 2.73 -0.21
N PHE A 35 -10.50 2.36 0.58
CA PHE A 35 -9.21 3.04 0.51
C PHE A 35 -8.50 2.77 -0.82
N GLU A 36 -8.48 1.53 -1.29
CA GLU A 36 -7.88 1.17 -2.59
C GLU A 36 -8.54 1.92 -3.75
N ASP A 37 -9.87 2.02 -3.75
CA ASP A 37 -10.60 2.74 -4.80
C ASP A 37 -10.33 4.25 -4.76
N HIS A 38 -10.24 4.85 -3.57
CA HIS A 38 -9.82 6.25 -3.43
C HIS A 38 -8.40 6.47 -3.95
N VAL A 39 -7.47 5.56 -3.67
CA VAL A 39 -6.11 5.64 -4.22
C VAL A 39 -6.15 5.52 -5.74
N ARG A 40 -6.81 4.50 -6.30
CA ARG A 40 -6.94 4.32 -7.76
C ARG A 40 -7.51 5.58 -8.43
N ALA A 41 -8.52 6.20 -7.84
CA ALA A 41 -9.17 7.38 -8.39
C ALA A 41 -8.24 8.62 -8.46
N ARG A 42 -7.23 8.71 -7.59
CA ARG A 42 -6.26 9.81 -7.60
C ARG A 42 -5.08 9.56 -8.53
N LEU A 43 -4.77 8.31 -8.83
CA LEU A 43 -3.61 7.97 -9.65
C LEU A 43 -3.87 8.25 -11.12
N THR A 44 -2.90 8.90 -11.78
CA THR A 44 -2.87 9.06 -13.23
C THR A 44 -2.83 7.69 -13.95
N LYS A 45 -2.20 6.68 -13.32
CA LYS A 45 -2.16 5.29 -13.81
C LYS A 45 -2.68 4.31 -12.75
N PRO A 46 -4.01 4.10 -12.67
CA PRO A 46 -4.60 3.23 -11.65
C PRO A 46 -4.21 1.75 -11.81
N GLY A 47 -3.83 1.30 -13.02
CA GLY A 47 -3.44 -0.09 -13.27
C GLY A 47 -2.00 -0.44 -12.87
N SER A 48 -1.16 0.54 -12.53
CA SER A 48 0.26 0.29 -12.19
C SER A 48 0.52 0.03 -10.71
N VAL A 49 -0.47 0.26 -9.85
CA VAL A 49 -0.34 0.10 -8.39
C VAL A 49 -0.65 -1.32 -7.94
N ILE A 50 0.14 -1.81 -7.00
CA ILE A 50 -0.05 -3.08 -6.30
C ILE A 50 -0.31 -2.73 -4.84
N PHE A 51 -1.46 -3.12 -4.32
CA PHE A 51 -1.87 -2.83 -2.95
C PHE A 51 -1.32 -3.87 -1.99
N LEU A 52 -0.49 -3.42 -1.04
CA LEU A 52 0.29 -4.28 -0.16
C LEU A 52 -0.15 -4.02 1.29
N TRP A 53 -1.13 -4.79 1.75
CA TRP A 53 -1.57 -4.77 3.14
C TRP A 53 -0.64 -5.62 4.02
N PRO A 54 0.00 -5.03 5.03
CA PRO A 54 0.90 -5.76 5.91
C PRO A 54 0.16 -6.84 6.72
N PRO A 55 0.87 -7.90 7.14
CA PRO A 55 0.33 -8.89 8.07
C PRO A 55 -0.20 -8.19 9.32
N ALA A 56 -1.46 -8.49 9.65
CA ALA A 56 -2.14 -7.90 10.77
C ALA A 56 -2.33 -8.94 11.89
N PRO A 57 -2.32 -8.53 13.17
CA PRO A 57 -2.73 -9.42 14.27
C PRO A 57 -4.11 -10.05 14.00
N ALA A 58 -4.40 -11.21 14.58
CA ALA A 58 -5.64 -11.96 14.34
C ALA A 58 -6.93 -11.11 14.49
N GLN A 59 -6.94 -10.16 15.43
CA GLN A 59 -8.05 -9.22 15.64
C GLN A 59 -8.35 -8.29 14.44
N TYR A 60 -7.40 -8.15 13.52
CA TYR A 60 -7.49 -7.35 12.29
C TYR A 60 -7.41 -8.23 11.03
N ASN A 61 -7.49 -9.55 11.16
CA ASN A 61 -7.39 -10.50 10.05
C ASN A 61 -8.70 -10.69 9.26
N ASN A 62 -9.60 -9.70 9.33
CA ASN A 62 -10.77 -9.62 8.46
C ASN A 62 -10.43 -8.71 7.27
N PHE A 63 -10.93 -9.03 6.07
CA PHE A 63 -10.68 -8.24 4.84
C PHE A 63 -11.11 -6.78 4.96
N ASN A 64 -12.07 -6.48 5.85
CA ASN A 64 -12.52 -5.11 6.11
C ASN A 64 -11.60 -4.34 7.06
N ASN A 65 -10.79 -5.03 7.87
CA ASN A 65 -9.97 -4.41 8.91
C ASN A 65 -8.54 -4.23 8.41
N HIS A 66 -7.92 -3.12 8.80
CA HIS A 66 -6.50 -2.86 8.53
C HIS A 66 -5.82 -2.22 9.74
N ILE A 67 -4.49 -2.14 9.72
CA ILE A 67 -3.70 -1.63 10.84
C ILE A 67 -3.35 -0.13 10.72
N GLY A 68 -4.11 0.62 9.91
CA GLY A 68 -3.98 2.07 9.75
C GLY A 68 -2.87 2.51 8.79
N TRP A 69 -2.24 1.56 8.11
CA TRP A 69 -1.24 1.82 7.08
C TRP A 69 -1.17 0.67 6.07
N MET A 70 -0.66 1.00 4.89
CA MET A 70 -0.36 0.05 3.82
C MET A 70 0.84 0.50 2.99
N MET A 71 1.29 -0.36 2.08
CA MET A 71 2.26 0.03 1.07
C MET A 71 1.65 -0.02 -0.33
N LEU A 72 2.17 0.85 -1.20
CA LEU A 72 1.84 0.90 -2.63
C LEU A 72 3.09 0.46 -3.39
N GLY A 73 3.03 -0.75 -3.94
CA GLY A 73 4.06 -1.29 -4.83
C GLY A 73 3.81 -0.87 -6.27
N PHE A 74 4.89 -0.70 -7.04
CA PHE A 74 4.81 -0.36 -8.46
C PHE A 74 5.75 -1.26 -9.27
N ASN A 75 5.37 -1.57 -10.51
CA ASN A 75 6.23 -2.33 -11.41
C ASN A 75 7.41 -1.50 -11.93
N HIS A 76 7.18 -0.21 -12.17
CA HIS A 76 8.18 0.71 -12.70
C HIS A 76 8.41 1.90 -11.75
N ARG A 77 9.68 2.30 -11.59
CA ARG A 77 10.05 3.45 -10.76
C ARG A 77 9.42 4.78 -11.21
N PRO A 78 9.25 5.09 -12.51
CA PRO A 78 8.55 6.29 -12.94
C PRO A 78 7.10 6.35 -12.46
N ASP A 79 6.40 5.20 -12.42
CA ASP A 79 5.01 5.14 -11.96
C ASP A 79 4.93 5.41 -10.45
N ALA A 80 5.88 4.91 -9.66
CA ALA A 80 5.96 5.24 -8.24
C ALA A 80 6.20 6.74 -7.98
N ARG A 81 7.03 7.39 -8.81
CA ARG A 81 7.28 8.83 -8.69
C ARG A 81 6.04 9.65 -9.04
N MET A 82 5.38 9.31 -10.14
CA MET A 82 4.13 9.96 -10.55
C MET A 82 3.03 9.78 -9.50
N ALA A 83 2.88 8.57 -8.95
CA ALA A 83 1.93 8.31 -7.87
C ALA A 83 2.22 9.13 -6.60
N GLN A 84 3.51 9.39 -6.30
CA GLN A 84 3.87 10.26 -5.18
C GLN A 84 3.39 11.70 -5.41
N ASP A 85 3.51 12.21 -6.64
CA ASP A 85 3.05 13.54 -7.01
C ASP A 85 1.50 13.61 -7.04
N ASP A 86 0.84 12.57 -7.58
CA ASP A 86 -0.63 12.44 -7.63
C ASP A 86 -1.26 12.45 -6.22
N LEU A 87 -0.63 11.77 -5.25
CA LEU A 87 -1.16 11.61 -3.88
C LEU A 87 -0.77 12.76 -2.93
N ALA A 88 0.18 13.61 -3.34
CA ALA A 88 0.56 14.80 -2.57
C ALA A 88 -0.40 15.98 -2.76
N ASN A 89 -1.24 15.92 -3.81
CA ASN A 89 -2.24 16.93 -4.16
C ASN A 89 -3.68 16.49 -3.81
#